data_AF-A0A836QK48-F1
#
_entry.id   AF-A0A836QK48-F1
#
_cell.length_a   1.000
_cell.length_b   1.000
_cell.length_c   1.000
_cell.angle_alpha   90.00
_cell.angle_beta   90.00
_cell.angle_gamma   90.00
#
_symmetry.space_group_name_H-M   'P 1'
#
loop_
_entity.id
_entity.type
_entity.pdbx_description
1 polymer ?
#
loop_
_entity_poly.entity_id
_entity_poly.type
_entity_poly.pdbx_seq_one_letter_code
_entity_poly.pdbx_strand_id
1 'polypeptide(L)' 'ALAKNYANLEVPYGSDLETVHAAWRQLMKKYHPDLHCRDAEKRRIANELTARLTQAYRDIEEAVV' A
#
# COMPACT_ATOMS: atom_id res chain seq x y z
N ALA A 1 -0.56 16.12 -0.16
CA ALA A 1 -0.50 14.83 0.56
C ALA A 1 -0.60 13.66 -0.40
N LEU A 2 -1.60 13.66 -1.29
CA LEU A 2 -1.85 12.63 -2.31
C LEU A 2 -0.61 12.22 -3.11
N ALA A 3 0.17 13.14 -3.68
CA ALA A 3 1.36 12.79 -4.47
C ALA A 3 2.35 11.88 -3.72
N LYS A 4 2.48 12.01 -2.38
CA LYS A 4 3.28 11.09 -1.56
C LYS A 4 2.61 9.72 -1.38
N ASN A 5 1.28 9.67 -1.30
CA ASN A 5 0.52 8.42 -1.22
C ASN A 5 0.65 7.62 -2.53
N TYR A 6 0.50 8.29 -3.68
CA TYR A 6 0.74 7.68 -4.99
C TYR A 6 2.19 7.20 -5.12
N ALA A 7 3.18 8.00 -4.70
CA ALA A 7 4.58 7.58 -4.69
C ALA A 7 4.85 6.39 -3.76
N ASN A 8 4.21 6.32 -2.58
CA ASN A 8 4.30 5.19 -1.65
C ASN A 8 3.74 3.89 -2.24
N LEU A 9 2.74 4.01 -3.11
CA LEU A 9 2.10 2.89 -3.81
C LEU A 9 2.82 2.57 -5.12
N GLU A 10 3.96 3.23 -5.41
CA GLU A 10 4.73 3.11 -6.65
C GLU A 10 3.87 3.36 -7.91
N VAL A 11 2.86 4.23 -7.81
CA VAL A 11 1.93 4.55 -8.91
C VAL A 11 2.09 6.00 -9.39
N PRO A 12 1.84 6.26 -10.69
CA PRO A 12 1.80 7.62 -11.22
C PRO A 12 0.70 8.44 -10.53
N TYR A 13 1.02 9.69 -10.20
CA TYR A 13 0.02 10.64 -9.70
C TYR A 13 -1.06 10.90 -10.75
N GLY A 14 -2.33 10.76 -10.36
CA GLY A 14 -3.48 10.87 -11.27
C GLY A 14 -3.88 9.57 -11.96
N SER A 15 -3.30 8.43 -11.53
CA SER A 15 -3.79 7.11 -11.97
C SER A 15 -5.16 6.79 -11.38
N ASP A 16 -5.98 6.04 -12.11
CA ASP A 16 -7.28 5.58 -11.66
C ASP A 16 -7.18 4.70 -10.40
N LEU A 17 -8.25 4.72 -9.60
CA LEU A 17 -8.41 3.91 -8.39
C LEU A 17 -8.12 2.42 -8.63
N GLU A 18 -8.48 1.89 -9.79
CA GLU A 18 -8.17 0.51 -10.20
C GLU A 18 -6.66 0.24 -10.30
N THR A 19 -5.90 1.20 -10.86
CA THR A 19 -4.43 1.11 -10.97
C THR A 19 -3.78 1.18 -9.59
N VAL A 20 -4.28 2.08 -8.73
CA VAL A 20 -3.83 2.22 -7.34
C VAL A 20 -4.10 0.93 -6.55
N HIS A 21 -5.29 0.33 -6.71
CA HIS A 21 -5.67 -0.93 -6.09
C HIS A 21 -4.82 -2.11 -6.59
N ALA A 22 -4.53 -2.17 -7.89
CA ALA A 22 -3.66 -3.20 -8.47
C ALA A 22 -2.24 -3.13 -7.90
N ALA A 23 -1.68 -1.93 -7.78
CA ALA A 23 -0.35 -1.72 -7.18
C ALA A 23 -0.33 -2.06 -5.68
N TRP A 24 -1.33 -1.61 -4.93
CA TRP A 24 -1.52 -1.99 -3.52
C TRP A 24 -1.55 -3.52 -3.35
N ARG A 25 -2.28 -4.24 -4.21
CA ARG A 25 -2.36 -5.70 -4.19
C ARG A 25 -1.02 -6.38 -4.51
N GLN A 26 -0.24 -5.81 -5.43
CA GLN A 26 1.13 -6.27 -5.72
C GLN A 26 2.05 -6.08 -4.52
N LEU A 27 2.01 -4.91 -3.89
CA LEU A 27 2.78 -4.59 -2.69
C LEU A 27 2.41 -5.50 -1.53
N MET A 28 1.11 -5.76 -1.33
CA MET A 28 0.63 -6.71 -0.32
C MET A 28 1.13 -8.12 -0.55
N LYS A 29 1.21 -8.60 -1.80
CA LYS A 29 1.80 -9.91 -2.10
C LYS A 29 3.30 -9.93 -1.82
N LYS A 30 4.01 -8.84 -2.12
CA LYS A 30 5.47 -8.73 -1.93
C LYS A 30 5.86 -8.62 -0.45
N TYR A 31 5.09 -7.87 0.32
CA TYR A 31 5.33 -7.60 1.73
C TYR A 31 4.37 -8.36 2.66
N HIS A 32 3.74 -9.44 2.19
CA HIS A 32 2.72 -10.13 2.97
C HIS A 32 3.31 -10.62 4.30
N PRO A 33 2.70 -10.33 5.46
CA PRO A 33 3.25 -10.73 6.77
C PRO A 33 3.39 -12.25 6.91
N ASP A 34 2.63 -13.01 6.13
CA ASP A 34 2.69 -14.47 6.06
C ASP A 34 4.02 -15.00 5.49
N LEU A 35 4.65 -14.26 4.55
CA LEU A 35 6.00 -14.57 4.05
C LEU A 35 7.08 -14.38 5.12
N HIS A 36 6.77 -13.63 6.18
CA HIS A 36 7.66 -13.28 7.26
C HIS A 36 7.37 -14.04 8.56
N CYS A 37 6.67 -15.19 8.48
CA CYS A 37 6.30 -16.01 9.64
C CYS A 37 7.50 -16.40 10.54
N ARG A 38 8.69 -16.56 9.94
CA ARG A 38 9.94 -16.86 10.65
C ARG A 38 10.58 -15.67 11.39
N ASP A 39 10.23 -14.44 11.03
CA ASP A 39 10.84 -13.22 11.53
C ASP A 39 9.77 -12.33 12.17
N ALA A 40 9.60 -12.41 13.49
CA ALA A 40 8.59 -11.63 14.21
C ALA A 40 8.71 -10.11 13.98
N GLU A 41 9.94 -9.61 13.83
CA GLU A 41 10.23 -8.21 13.54
C GLU A 41 9.77 -7.82 12.13
N LYS A 42 10.10 -8.63 11.11
CA LYS A 42 9.62 -8.41 9.73
C LYS A 42 8.10 -8.51 9.64
N ARG A 43 7.46 -9.42 10.39
CA ARG A 43 6.00 -9.52 10.47
C ARG A 43 5.38 -8.22 11.00
N ARG A 44 5.97 -7.62 12.04
CA ARG A 44 5.53 -6.34 12.58
C ARG A 44 5.70 -5.21 11.56
N ILE A 45 6.86 -5.13 10.93
CA ILE A 45 7.16 -4.13 9.88
C ILE A 45 6.17 -4.28 8.71
N ALA A 46 5.96 -5.50 8.22
CA ALA A 46 5.00 -5.80 7.16
C ALA A 46 3.57 -5.38 7.52
N ASN A 47 3.14 -5.61 8.76
CA ASN A 47 1.83 -5.18 9.25
C ASN A 47 1.70 -3.65 9.28
N GLU A 48 2.73 -2.95 9.78
CA GLU A 48 2.75 -1.48 9.73
C GLU A 48 2.81 -0.93 8.31
N LEU A 49 3.52 -1.61 7.40
CA LEU A 49 3.63 -1.22 6.00
C LEU A 49 2.28 -1.36 5.30
N THR A 50 1.63 -2.52 5.45
CA THR A 50 0.29 -2.79 4.88
C THR A 50 -0.77 -1.85 5.45
N ALA A 51 -0.72 -1.52 6.75
CA ALA A 51 -1.59 -0.51 7.33
C ALA A 51 -1.38 0.88 6.69
N ARG A 52 -0.13 1.32 6.55
CA ARG A 52 0.19 2.60 5.88
C ARG A 52 -0.25 2.63 4.42
N LEU A 53 -0.03 1.55 3.67
CA LEU A 53 -0.44 1.43 2.28
C LEU A 53 -1.97 1.48 2.15
N THR A 54 -2.69 0.83 3.05
CA THR A 54 -4.16 0.84 3.08
C THR A 54 -4.70 2.23 3.43
N GLN A 55 -4.06 2.93 4.37
CA GLN A 55 -4.41 4.31 4.70
C GLN A 55 -4.17 5.24 3.50
N ALA A 56 -3.03 5.11 2.83
CA ALA A 56 -2.70 5.87 1.62
C ALA A 56 -3.71 5.62 0.49
N TYR A 57 -4.11 4.36 0.30
CA TYR A 57 -5.16 3.98 -0.65
C TYR A 57 -6.50 4.65 -0.33
N ARG A 58 -6.95 4.61 0.93
CA ARG A 58 -8.20 5.28 1.35
C ARG A 58 -8.18 6.79 1.17
N ASP A 59 -7.06 7.43 1.49
CA ASP A 59 -6.88 8.88 1.32
C ASP A 59 -6.95 9.27 -0.16
N ILE A 60 -6.41 8.41 -1.04
CA ILE A 60 -6.57 8.55 -2.50
C ILE A 60 -8.01 8.31 -2.93
N GLU A 61 -8.65 7.25 -2.43
CA GLU A 61 -10.03 6.89 -2.75
C GLU A 61 -11.00 8.04 -2.43
N GLU A 62 -10.88 8.61 -1.22
CA GLU A 62 -11.70 9.74 -0.77
C GLU A 62 -11.43 11.02 -1.56
N ALA A 63 -10.22 11.20 -2.11
CA ALA A 63 -9.90 12.37 -2.92
C ALA A 63 -10.34 12.25 -4.38
N VAL A 64 -10.61 11.03 -4.86
CA VAL A 64 -10.99 10.74 -6.25
C VAL A 64 -12.50 10.51 -6.39
N VAL A 65 -13.19 10.12 -5.32
CA VAL A 65 -14.67 10.03 -5.20
C VAL A 65 -15.28 11.41 -4.97
#